data_AF-A0A7S2THH3-F1
#
_entry.id   AF-A0A7S2THH3-F1
#
_cell.length_a   1.000
_cell.length_b   1.000
_cell.length_c   1.000
_cell.angle_alpha   90.00
_cell.angle_beta   90.00
_cell.angle_gamma   90.00
#
_symmetry.space_group_name_H-M   'P 1'
#
loop_
_entity.id
_entity.type
_entity.pdbx_description
1 polymer ?
#
loop_
_entity_poly.entity_id
_entity_poly.type
_entity_poly.pdbx_seq_one_letter_code
_entity_poly.pdbx_strand_id
1 'polypeptide(L)'
;AISRAKMGGPCECDGKTYHEMDNFLVSEMKIAGKVWLSCEQYFQAMKFREEEYREQIRKESSGTKVWSMGQSRRYKIVENWEEIKVDVMYEANKAKFSQNAKLKEVLLSTKGDIDARGFPFWAYWNGRILERIREELRAKEERDEKALKLLLDAFEDYRFSRKDPKGWAMKQKKTAEAKSKPEQEK
;
A
#
# COMPACT_ATOMS: atom_id res chain seq x y z
N ALA A 1 -5.68 15.89 -18.84
CA ALA A 1 -5.42 14.46 -18.61
C ALA A 1 -4.56 14.32 -17.35
N ILE A 2 -5.01 13.58 -16.33
CA ILE A 2 -4.17 13.26 -15.17
C ILE A 2 -3.21 12.17 -15.64
N SER A 3 -1.90 12.47 -15.71
CA SER A 3 -0.91 11.50 -16.15
C SER A 3 -0.75 10.38 -15.12
N ARG A 4 -0.47 9.15 -15.60
CA ARG A 4 -0.21 7.96 -14.77
C ARG A 4 0.86 8.22 -13.68
N ALA A 5 1.81 9.11 -13.96
CA ALA A 5 2.86 9.54 -13.05
C ALA A 5 2.37 10.19 -11.74
N LYS A 6 1.10 10.60 -11.63
CA LYS A 6 0.57 11.27 -10.42
C LYS A 6 -0.12 10.33 -9.40
N MET A 7 -0.36 9.06 -9.73
CA MET A 7 -1.24 8.19 -8.94
C MET A 7 -0.59 6.91 -8.41
N GLY A 8 0.33 6.29 -9.16
CA GLY A 8 1.02 5.05 -8.76
C GLY A 8 2.52 5.22 -8.57
N GLY A 9 3.15 6.01 -9.46
CA GLY A 9 4.52 6.52 -9.40
C GLY A 9 5.60 5.43 -9.49
N PRO A 10 6.69 5.61 -10.25
CA PRO A 10 7.94 5.01 -9.83
C PRO A 10 8.37 5.66 -8.50
N CYS A 11 8.91 4.87 -7.57
CA CYS A 11 9.38 5.37 -6.28
C CYS A 11 10.87 5.76 -6.36
N GLU A 12 11.31 6.64 -5.49
CA GLU A 12 12.72 6.97 -5.31
C GLU A 12 13.27 6.32 -4.04
N CYS A 13 14.52 5.88 -4.08
CA CYS A 13 15.24 5.40 -2.91
C CYS A 13 16.73 5.68 -3.14
N ASP A 14 17.38 6.34 -2.18
CA ASP A 14 18.79 6.75 -2.27
C ASP A 14 19.11 7.52 -3.57
N GLY A 15 18.25 8.47 -3.93
CA GLY A 15 18.38 9.31 -5.12
C GLY A 15 18.15 8.59 -6.46
N LYS A 16 17.79 7.30 -6.47
CA LYS A 16 17.52 6.51 -7.67
C LYS A 16 16.02 6.26 -7.85
N THR A 17 15.53 6.37 -9.09
CA THR A 17 14.14 6.05 -9.44
C THR A 17 14.01 4.55 -9.78
N TYR A 18 13.02 3.89 -9.20
CA TYR A 18 12.70 2.47 -9.40
C TYR A 18 11.31 2.33 -10.04
N HIS A 19 11.28 1.94 -11.32
CA HIS A 19 10.03 1.73 -12.06
C HIS A 19 9.32 0.43 -11.67
N GLU A 20 10.07 -0.51 -11.12
CA GLU A 20 9.61 -1.76 -10.52
C GLU A 20 8.62 -1.53 -9.39
N MET A 21 8.70 -0.38 -8.74
CA MET A 21 7.84 0.01 -7.61
C MET A 21 6.54 0.69 -8.04
N ASP A 22 6.30 0.88 -9.35
CA ASP A 22 5.05 1.46 -9.84
C ASP A 22 3.88 0.48 -9.73
N ASN A 23 2.78 0.92 -9.11
CA ASN A 23 1.54 0.15 -8.98
C ASN A 23 0.87 -0.16 -10.34
N PHE A 24 1.17 0.61 -11.39
CA PHE A 24 0.69 0.40 -12.75
C PHE A 24 1.61 -0.48 -13.60
N LEU A 25 2.80 -0.83 -13.11
CA LEU A 25 3.69 -1.75 -13.81
C LEU A 25 2.96 -3.08 -14.05
N VAL A 26 2.97 -3.53 -15.31
CA VAL A 26 2.44 -4.84 -15.66
C VAL A 26 3.38 -5.91 -15.12
N SER A 27 2.90 -6.64 -14.12
CA SER A 27 3.55 -7.82 -13.56
C SER A 27 2.44 -8.74 -13.09
N GLU A 28 2.22 -9.82 -13.82
CA GLU A 28 1.17 -10.76 -13.50
C GLU A 28 1.33 -11.30 -12.07
N MET A 29 0.23 -11.35 -11.34
CA MET A 29 0.18 -11.87 -9.98
C MET A 29 -1.13 -12.62 -9.77
N LYS A 30 -1.08 -13.70 -8.99
CA LYS A 30 -2.24 -14.51 -8.63
C LYS A 30 -2.67 -14.19 -7.20
N ILE A 31 -3.93 -13.78 -7.03
CA ILE A 31 -4.55 -13.50 -5.73
C ILE A 31 -5.92 -14.17 -5.70
N ALA A 32 -6.21 -14.94 -4.64
CA ALA A 32 -7.45 -15.69 -4.48
C ALA A 32 -7.85 -16.52 -5.72
N GLY A 33 -6.87 -17.18 -6.36
CA GLY A 33 -7.10 -18.02 -7.54
C GLY A 33 -7.21 -17.27 -8.87
N LYS A 34 -7.32 -15.94 -8.86
CA LYS A 34 -7.46 -15.10 -10.07
C LYS A 34 -6.15 -14.42 -10.45
N VAL A 35 -5.91 -14.25 -11.75
CA VAL A 35 -4.76 -13.53 -12.30
C VAL A 35 -5.10 -12.04 -12.47
N TRP A 36 -4.17 -11.19 -12.07
CA TRP A 36 -4.21 -9.73 -12.14
C TRP A 36 -2.95 -9.23 -12.83
N LEU A 37 -3.08 -8.21 -13.67
CA LEU A 37 -1.99 -7.68 -14.50
C LEU A 37 -1.15 -6.63 -13.76
N SER A 38 -1.70 -5.96 -12.75
CA SER A 38 -1.01 -4.93 -11.97
C SER A 38 -1.64 -4.73 -10.59
N CYS A 39 -0.90 -4.08 -9.68
CA CYS A 39 -1.41 -3.73 -8.36
C CYS A 39 -2.64 -2.81 -8.44
N GLU A 40 -2.59 -1.82 -9.34
CA GLU A 40 -3.71 -0.90 -9.56
C GLU A 40 -4.97 -1.64 -10.03
N GLN A 41 -4.82 -2.65 -10.91
CA GLN A 41 -5.97 -3.43 -11.40
C GLN A 41 -6.67 -4.17 -10.26
N TYR A 42 -5.90 -4.84 -9.41
CA TYR A 42 -6.45 -5.48 -8.21
C TYR A 42 -7.12 -4.45 -7.29
N PHE A 43 -6.43 -3.35 -7.01
CA PHE A 43 -6.89 -2.30 -6.12
C PHE A 43 -8.23 -1.69 -6.57
N GLN A 44 -8.34 -1.30 -7.85
CA GLN A 44 -9.57 -0.72 -8.38
C GLN A 44 -10.71 -1.74 -8.44
N ALA A 45 -10.43 -3.02 -8.68
CA ALA A 45 -11.45 -4.05 -8.62
C ALA A 45 -11.97 -4.22 -7.18
N MET A 46 -11.10 -4.41 -6.20
CA MET A 46 -11.51 -4.67 -4.81
C MET A 46 -12.28 -3.51 -4.15
N LYS A 47 -12.28 -2.33 -4.76
CA LYS A 47 -13.06 -1.16 -4.33
C LYS A 47 -14.58 -1.38 -4.39
N PHE A 48 -15.08 -2.19 -5.31
CA PHE A 48 -16.51 -2.31 -5.60
C PHE A 48 -17.14 -3.60 -5.07
N ARG A 49 -18.43 -3.58 -4.74
CA ARG A 49 -19.15 -4.76 -4.22
C ARG A 49 -19.59 -5.70 -5.33
N GLU A 50 -20.02 -5.14 -6.45
CA GLU A 50 -20.60 -5.89 -7.56
C GLU A 50 -19.54 -6.79 -8.20
N GLU A 51 -19.71 -8.11 -8.12
CA GLU A 51 -18.75 -9.07 -8.67
C GLU A 51 -18.57 -8.91 -10.18
N GLU A 52 -19.67 -8.68 -10.91
CA GLU A 52 -19.63 -8.48 -12.36
C GLU A 52 -18.73 -7.28 -12.75
N TYR A 53 -18.82 -6.17 -12.00
CA TYR A 53 -17.98 -5.01 -12.29
C TYR A 53 -16.52 -5.25 -11.92
N ARG A 54 -16.25 -6.00 -10.84
CA ARG A 54 -14.90 -6.45 -10.49
C ARG A 54 -14.28 -7.29 -11.60
N GLU A 55 -15.04 -8.20 -12.18
CA GLU A 55 -14.59 -9.02 -13.32
C GLU A 55 -14.35 -8.19 -14.58
N GLN A 56 -15.16 -7.16 -14.84
CA GLN A 56 -14.89 -6.23 -15.94
C GLN A 56 -13.55 -5.50 -15.75
N ILE A 57 -13.25 -5.03 -14.55
CA ILE A 57 -11.96 -4.38 -14.24
C ILE A 57 -10.80 -5.39 -14.38
N ARG A 58 -10.97 -6.62 -13.88
CA ARG A 58 -9.94 -7.67 -13.97
C ARG A 58 -9.62 -8.06 -15.43
N LYS A 59 -10.60 -8.02 -16.33
CA LYS A 59 -10.42 -8.32 -17.76
C LYS A 59 -9.88 -7.13 -18.56
N GLU A 60 -9.79 -5.94 -17.98
CA GLU A 60 -9.27 -4.75 -18.65
C GLU A 60 -7.75 -4.67 -18.57
N SER A 61 -7.07 -4.64 -19.72
CA SER A 61 -5.61 -4.59 -19.81
C SER A 61 -5.02 -3.17 -19.78
N SER A 62 -5.83 -2.15 -20.07
CA SER A 62 -5.37 -0.76 -20.07
C SER A 62 -5.41 -0.17 -18.67
N GLY A 63 -4.24 0.05 -18.06
CA GLY A 63 -4.13 0.68 -16.73
C GLY A 63 -4.83 2.05 -16.62
N THR A 64 -4.87 2.84 -17.70
CA THR A 64 -5.65 4.09 -17.73
C THR A 64 -7.16 3.87 -17.70
N LYS A 65 -7.65 2.82 -18.35
CA LYS A 65 -9.08 2.48 -18.33
C LYS A 65 -9.47 1.85 -16.99
N VAL A 66 -8.65 0.96 -16.44
CA VAL A 66 -8.76 0.45 -15.06
C VAL A 66 -8.92 1.60 -14.07
N TRP A 67 -8.04 2.60 -14.14
CA TRP A 67 -8.10 3.76 -13.27
C TRP A 67 -9.41 4.55 -13.43
N SER A 68 -9.83 4.79 -14.68
CA SER A 68 -11.08 5.48 -14.99
C SER A 68 -12.30 4.72 -14.48
N MET A 69 -12.34 3.39 -14.65
CA MET A 69 -13.37 2.51 -14.09
C MET A 69 -13.41 2.60 -12.56
N GLY A 70 -12.24 2.70 -11.93
CA GLY A 70 -12.05 2.95 -10.50
C GLY A 70 -12.69 4.23 -9.98
N GLN A 71 -12.89 5.23 -10.84
CA GLN A 71 -13.53 6.51 -10.47
C GLN A 71 -15.05 6.51 -10.68
N SER A 72 -15.63 5.41 -11.16
CA SER A 72 -17.06 5.32 -11.41
C SER A 72 -17.87 5.52 -10.13
N ARG A 73 -18.90 6.36 -10.21
CA ARG A 73 -19.92 6.55 -9.16
C ARG A 73 -21.16 5.70 -9.38
N ARG A 74 -21.20 4.91 -10.46
CA ARG A 74 -22.36 4.08 -10.83
C ARG A 74 -22.47 2.80 -9.99
N TYR A 75 -21.35 2.34 -9.45
CA TYR A 75 -21.23 1.08 -8.71
C TYR A 75 -20.95 1.35 -7.24
N LYS A 76 -21.43 0.47 -6.36
CA LYS A 76 -21.31 0.65 -4.91
C LYS A 76 -19.91 0.30 -4.44
N ILE A 77 -19.30 1.22 -3.70
CA ILE A 77 -18.04 0.99 -3.00
C ILE A 77 -18.31 0.12 -1.75
N VAL A 78 -17.36 -0.74 -1.40
CA VAL A 78 -17.39 -1.54 -0.15
C VAL A 78 -17.52 -0.61 1.07
N GLU A 79 -18.37 -0.95 2.07
CA GLU A 79 -18.65 -0.06 3.22
C GLU A 79 -17.37 0.46 3.91
N ASN A 80 -16.47 -0.45 4.25
CA ASN A 80 -15.26 -0.16 5.01
C ASN A 80 -14.05 0.11 4.10
N TRP A 81 -14.27 0.55 2.85
CA TRP A 81 -13.18 0.77 1.89
C TRP A 81 -12.07 1.67 2.44
N GLU A 82 -12.42 2.74 3.15
CA GLU A 82 -11.43 3.64 3.74
C GLU A 82 -10.60 2.96 4.83
N GLU A 83 -11.14 1.97 5.53
CA GLU A 83 -10.40 1.15 6.51
C GLU A 83 -9.40 0.21 5.81
N ILE A 84 -9.81 -0.43 4.72
CA ILE A 84 -9.07 -1.55 4.12
C ILE A 84 -8.20 -1.21 2.91
N LYS A 85 -8.36 -0.03 2.29
CA LYS A 85 -7.69 0.29 1.02
C LYS A 85 -6.16 0.18 1.07
N VAL A 86 -5.55 0.51 2.21
CA VAL A 86 -4.10 0.37 2.40
C VAL A 86 -3.70 -1.11 2.42
N ASP A 87 -4.48 -1.95 3.11
CA ASP A 87 -4.25 -3.40 3.15
C ASP A 87 -4.43 -4.05 1.78
N VAL A 88 -5.44 -3.62 1.01
CA VAL A 88 -5.65 -4.09 -0.38
C VAL A 88 -4.46 -3.74 -1.28
N MET A 89 -3.92 -2.52 -1.17
CA MET A 89 -2.73 -2.12 -1.94
C MET A 89 -1.48 -2.88 -1.48
N TYR A 90 -1.34 -3.15 -0.18
CA TYR A 90 -0.29 -3.99 0.36
C TYR A 90 -0.38 -5.43 -0.15
N GLU A 91 -1.57 -6.03 -0.16
CA GLU A 91 -1.79 -7.39 -0.65
C GLU A 91 -1.36 -7.53 -2.12
N ALA A 92 -1.77 -6.58 -2.95
CA ALA A 92 -1.35 -6.50 -4.34
C ALA A 92 0.18 -6.42 -4.49
N ASN A 93 0.82 -5.47 -3.82
CA ASN A 93 2.26 -5.30 -3.92
C ASN A 93 3.01 -6.52 -3.37
N LYS A 94 2.54 -7.10 -2.27
CA LYS A 94 3.12 -8.32 -1.71
C LYS A 94 3.03 -9.47 -2.69
N ALA A 95 1.89 -9.66 -3.35
CA ALA A 95 1.75 -10.67 -4.40
C ALA A 95 2.72 -10.41 -5.56
N LYS A 96 2.77 -9.19 -6.09
CA LYS A 96 3.70 -8.78 -7.16
C LYS A 96 5.16 -9.09 -6.81
N PHE A 97 5.65 -8.62 -5.66
CA PHE A 97 7.05 -8.76 -5.27
C PHE A 97 7.39 -10.17 -4.76
N SER A 98 6.44 -10.93 -4.21
CA SER A 98 6.72 -12.32 -3.79
C SER A 98 6.69 -13.32 -4.95
N GLN A 99 5.91 -13.06 -5.99
CA GLN A 99 5.73 -13.98 -7.14
C GLN A 99 6.68 -13.68 -8.30
N ASN A 100 7.34 -12.52 -8.33
CA ASN A 100 8.30 -12.14 -9.37
C ASN A 100 9.70 -11.99 -8.78
N ALA A 101 10.57 -12.97 -9.04
CA ALA A 101 11.93 -13.03 -8.48
C ALA A 101 12.78 -11.80 -8.84
N LYS A 102 12.66 -11.27 -10.06
CA LYS A 102 13.41 -10.07 -10.49
C LYS A 102 12.96 -8.82 -9.74
N LEU A 103 11.66 -8.63 -9.57
CA LEU A 103 11.14 -7.49 -8.81
C LEU A 103 11.49 -7.62 -7.32
N LYS A 104 11.43 -8.84 -6.78
CA LYS A 104 11.88 -9.15 -5.41
C LYS A 104 13.31 -8.68 -5.19
N GLU A 105 14.22 -9.08 -6.07
CA GLU A 105 15.64 -8.73 -6.00
C GLU A 105 15.83 -7.20 -6.02
N VAL A 106 15.14 -6.49 -6.91
CA VAL A 106 15.18 -5.03 -6.97
C VAL A 106 14.74 -4.41 -5.64
N LEU A 107 13.62 -4.85 -5.07
CA LEU A 107 13.14 -4.31 -3.79
C LEU A 107 14.12 -4.60 -2.64
N LEU A 108 14.66 -5.82 -2.56
CA LEU A 108 15.62 -6.22 -1.53
C LEU A 108 16.97 -5.51 -1.66
N SER A 109 17.35 -5.07 -2.87
CA SER A 109 18.57 -4.30 -3.10
C SER A 109 18.52 -2.88 -2.50
N THR A 110 17.32 -2.38 -2.21
CA THR A 110 17.14 -1.04 -1.63
C THR A 110 17.38 -1.02 -0.12
N LYS A 111 17.76 0.15 0.40
CA LYS A 111 18.01 0.40 1.83
C LYS A 111 17.47 1.77 2.22
N GLY A 112 17.04 1.91 3.47
CA GLY A 112 16.45 3.16 3.96
C GLY A 112 15.07 3.43 3.38
N ASP A 113 14.67 4.69 3.43
CA ASP A 113 13.33 5.13 3.10
C ASP A 113 13.05 5.05 1.59
N ILE A 114 11.80 4.71 1.26
CA ILE A 114 11.29 4.69 -0.12
C ILE A 114 10.31 5.85 -0.28
N ASP A 115 10.68 6.82 -1.10
CA ASP A 115 9.89 8.00 -1.39
C ASP A 115 8.98 7.75 -2.60
N ALA A 116 7.70 7.57 -2.35
CA ALA A 116 6.72 7.47 -3.42
C ALA A 116 6.23 8.85 -3.86
N ARG A 117 6.10 9.07 -5.17
CA ARG A 117 5.53 10.30 -5.74
C ARG A 117 4.00 10.19 -5.82
N GLY A 118 3.30 11.32 -5.77
CA GLY A 118 1.86 11.39 -6.01
C GLY A 118 1.09 12.17 -4.94
N PHE A 119 -0.18 11.84 -4.77
CA PHE A 119 -1.02 12.46 -3.74
C PHE A 119 -0.48 12.18 -2.33
N PRO A 120 -0.50 13.15 -1.39
CA PRO A 120 0.17 13.03 -0.09
C PRO A 120 -0.15 11.75 0.68
N PHE A 121 -1.42 11.31 0.66
CA PHE A 121 -1.83 10.07 1.29
C PHE A 121 -1.13 8.84 0.68
N TRP A 122 -1.12 8.72 -0.64
CA TRP A 122 -0.52 7.56 -1.32
C TRP A 122 1.00 7.66 -1.39
N ALA A 123 1.57 8.86 -1.46
CA ALA A 123 3.00 9.09 -1.29
C ALA A 123 3.49 8.52 0.06
N TYR A 124 2.76 8.83 1.14
CA TYR A 124 3.07 8.33 2.48
C TYR A 124 2.95 6.80 2.59
N TRP A 125 1.89 6.21 2.02
CA TRP A 125 1.60 4.77 2.17
C TRP A 125 2.36 3.87 1.21
N ASN A 126 2.58 4.27 -0.05
CA ASN A 126 3.27 3.42 -1.03
C ASN A 126 4.70 3.12 -0.57
N GLY A 127 5.43 4.11 -0.05
CA GLY A 127 6.77 3.91 0.53
C GLY A 127 6.75 2.87 1.66
N ARG A 128 5.90 3.08 2.66
CA ARG A 128 5.74 2.18 3.81
C ARG A 128 5.27 0.78 3.44
N ILE A 129 4.40 0.64 2.45
CA ILE A 129 3.98 -0.65 1.91
C ILE A 129 5.19 -1.40 1.37
N LEU A 130 6.01 -0.73 0.54
CA LEU A 130 7.19 -1.33 -0.07
C LEU A 130 8.28 -1.65 0.97
N GLU A 131 8.53 -0.76 1.91
CA GLU A 131 9.45 -0.99 3.03
C GLU A 131 9.01 -2.17 3.89
N ARG A 132 7.70 -2.26 4.20
CA ARG A 132 7.15 -3.39 4.96
C ARG A 132 7.35 -4.70 4.20
N ILE A 133 7.02 -4.72 2.91
CA ILE A 133 7.20 -5.91 2.06
C ILE A 133 8.69 -6.28 1.98
N ARG A 134 9.59 -5.30 1.85
CA ARG A 134 11.04 -5.51 1.84
C ARG A 134 11.47 -6.25 3.11
N GLU A 135 11.10 -5.75 4.29
CA GLU A 135 11.47 -6.40 5.55
C GLU A 135 10.81 -7.78 5.72
N GLU A 136 9.55 -7.95 5.33
CA GLU A 136 8.88 -9.26 5.37
C GLU A 136 9.53 -10.30 4.44
N LEU A 137 10.09 -9.88 3.30
CA LEU A 137 10.72 -10.75 2.31
C LEU A 137 12.21 -11.03 2.57
N ARG A 138 12.86 -10.28 3.45
CA ARG A 138 14.25 -10.55 3.89
C ARG A 138 14.35 -11.83 4.71
N ALA A 139 15.53 -12.43 4.67
CA ALA A 139 15.91 -13.47 5.63
C ALA A 139 15.84 -12.89 7.06
N LYS A 140 15.56 -13.74 8.04
CA LYS A 140 15.31 -13.30 9.42
C LYS A 140 16.53 -12.55 10.00
N GLU A 141 17.72 -12.96 9.60
CA GLU A 141 19.00 -12.43 10.07
C GLU A 141 19.32 -11.05 9.47
N GLU A 142 18.71 -10.71 8.32
CA GLU A 142 18.92 -9.44 7.59
C GLU A 142 17.80 -8.43 7.83
N ARG A 143 16.71 -8.86 8.47
CA ARG A 143 15.52 -8.05 8.68
C ARG A 143 15.73 -7.04 9.80
N ASP A 144 15.33 -5.80 9.55
CA ASP A 144 15.19 -4.82 10.63
C ASP A 144 13.85 -5.04 11.36
N GLU A 145 13.87 -5.85 12.42
CA GLU A 145 12.68 -6.18 13.22
C GLU A 145 12.07 -4.93 13.90
N LYS A 146 12.88 -3.92 14.21
CA LYS A 146 12.37 -2.68 14.80
C LYS A 146 11.62 -1.84 13.77
N ALA A 147 12.19 -1.68 12.57
CA ALA A 147 11.52 -1.00 11.47
C ALA A 147 10.25 -1.75 11.05
N LEU A 148 10.30 -3.08 10.93
CA LEU A 148 9.11 -3.88 10.63
C LEU A 148 8.02 -3.68 11.68
N LYS A 149 8.36 -3.71 12.97
CA LYS A 149 7.39 -3.46 14.04
C LYS A 149 6.73 -2.08 13.88
N LEU A 150 7.50 -1.02 13.64
CA LEU A 150 6.97 0.33 13.44
C LEU A 150 6.02 0.41 12.24
N LEU A 151 6.34 -0.29 11.15
CA LEU A 151 5.49 -0.37 9.97
C LEU A 151 4.18 -1.12 10.27
N LEU A 152 4.25 -2.25 10.98
CA LEU A 152 3.04 -2.99 11.40
C LEU A 152 2.15 -2.14 12.31
N ASP A 153 2.74 -1.49 13.31
CA ASP A 153 2.03 -0.57 14.21
C ASP A 153 1.35 0.56 13.43
N ALA A 154 2.01 1.13 12.41
CA ALA A 154 1.42 2.18 11.57
C ALA A 154 0.18 1.69 10.80
N PHE A 155 0.21 0.47 10.25
CA PHE A 155 -0.95 -0.13 9.59
C PHE A 155 -2.12 -0.36 10.57
N GLU A 156 -1.82 -0.83 11.79
CA GLU A 156 -2.83 -1.01 12.83
C GLU A 156 -3.44 0.32 13.27
N ASP A 157 -2.61 1.34 13.51
CA ASP A 157 -3.07 2.67 13.87
C ASP A 157 -3.93 3.28 12.75
N TYR A 158 -3.60 3.05 11.48
CA TYR A 158 -4.42 3.47 10.36
C TYR A 158 -5.80 2.80 10.37
N ARG A 159 -5.85 1.47 10.41
CA ARG A 159 -7.11 0.72 10.50
C ARG A 159 -7.96 1.22 11.65
N PHE A 160 -7.37 1.35 12.84
CA PHE A 160 -8.07 1.81 14.03
C PHE A 160 -8.57 3.25 13.88
N SER A 161 -7.77 4.15 13.30
CA SER A 161 -8.18 5.55 13.06
C SER A 161 -9.39 5.68 12.14
N ARG A 162 -9.56 4.75 11.20
CA ARG A 162 -10.69 4.73 10.26
C ARG A 162 -11.92 4.04 10.85
N LYS A 163 -11.71 3.00 11.64
CA LYS A 163 -12.77 2.23 12.31
C LYS A 163 -13.39 2.97 13.50
N ASP A 164 -12.56 3.57 14.36
CA ASP A 164 -12.99 4.36 15.52
C ASP A 164 -12.17 5.66 15.63
N PRO A 165 -12.54 6.71 14.87
CA PRO A 165 -11.84 7.99 14.90
C PRO A 165 -11.81 8.65 16.28
N LYS A 166 -12.86 8.47 17.09
CA LYS A 166 -12.96 9.06 18.43
C LYS A 166 -12.04 8.35 19.41
N GLY A 167 -12.05 7.01 19.42
CA GLY A 167 -11.14 6.19 20.21
C GLY A 167 -9.68 6.44 19.86
N TRP A 168 -9.36 6.53 18.56
CA TRP A 168 -8.02 6.86 18.10
C TRP A 168 -7.56 8.24 18.57
N ALA A 169 -8.40 9.28 18.46
CA ALA A 169 -8.06 10.62 18.93
C ALA A 169 -7.81 10.66 20.45
N MET A 170 -8.59 9.90 21.24
CA MET A 170 -8.36 9.76 22.68
C MET A 170 -7.04 9.04 22.99
N LYS A 171 -6.70 7.98 22.24
CA LYS A 171 -5.41 7.28 22.34
C LYS A 171 -4.25 8.23 22.11
N GLN A 172 -4.31 9.06 21.06
CA GLN A 172 -3.24 10.00 20.72
C GLN A 172 -3.03 11.06 21.80
N LYS A 173 -4.11 11.62 22.38
CA LYS A 173 -4.01 12.57 23.49
C LYS A 173 -3.32 11.98 24.71
N LYS A 174 -3.72 10.77 25.13
CA LYS A 174 -3.10 10.06 26.26
C LYS A 174 -1.61 9.80 26.03
N THR A 175 -1.23 9.38 24.82
CA THR A 175 0.17 9.16 24.46
C THR A 175 0.98 10.46 24.50
N ALA A 176 0.42 11.57 24.03
CA ALA A 176 1.09 12.87 24.09
C ALA A 176 1.27 13.35 25.54
N GLU A 177 0.24 13.22 26.39
CA GLU A 177 0.28 13.56 27.82
C GLU A 177 1.30 12.71 28.59
N ALA A 178 1.41 11.42 28.27
CA ALA A 178 2.40 10.53 28.88
C ALA A 178 3.84 10.92 28.51
N LYS A 179 4.07 11.37 27.27
CA LYS A 179 5.39 11.84 26.79
C LYS A 179 5.77 13.21 27.35
N SER A 180 4.80 14.04 27.74
CA SER A 180 5.05 15.37 28.31
C SER A 180 5.28 15.38 29.82
N LYS A 181 5.07 14.26 30.51
CA LYS A 181 5.37 14.15 31.94
C LYS A 181 6.88 13.95 32.12
N PRO A 182 7.59 14.80 32.89
CA PRO A 182 9.00 14.59 33.17
C PRO A 182 9.19 13.25 33.87
N GLU A 183 10.19 12.50 33.42
CA GLU A 183 10.64 11.25 34.03
C GLU A 183 11.09 11.59 35.46
N GLN A 184 10.23 11.31 36.45
CA GLN A 184 10.61 11.46 37.85
C GLN A 184 11.59 10.32 38.16
N GLU A 185 12.89 10.65 38.11
CA GLU A 185 14.01 9.81 38.51
C GLU A 185 13.72 9.16 39.87
N LYS A 186 13.88 7.84 39.92
CA LYS A 186 14.06 7.06 41.14
C LYS A 186 15.53 6.72 41.29
#